data_AF-A0A8J4XE92-F1
#
_entry.id   AF-A0A8J4XE92-F1
#
_cell.length_a   1.000
_cell.length_b   1.000
_cell.length_c   1.000
_cell.angle_alpha   90.00
_cell.angle_beta   90.00
_cell.angle_gamma   90.00
#
_symmetry.space_group_name_H-M   'P 1'
#
loop_
_entity.id
_entity.type
_entity.pdbx_description
1 polymer ?
#
loop_
_entity_poly.entity_id
_entity_poly.type
_entity_poly.pdbx_seq_one_letter_code
_entity_poly.pdbx_strand_id
1 'polypeptide(L)'
;TLTTSIILYEILQDWFGAQTYCRTSHTDLASAATTAENNKIIPKVASVTSAWIGLFRDSWTWTDGTIPTNIPWAVFSPNYAVGNCATVINGRCSNGACSDLKVFYCHT
;
A
#
# COMPACT_ATOMS: atom_id res chain seq x y z
N THR A 1 12.64 -15.97 -13.77
CA THR A 1 12.24 -14.64 -13.23
C THR A 1 11.18 -14.88 -12.19
N LEU A 2 11.45 -14.55 -10.92
CA LEU A 2 10.44 -14.69 -9.86
C LEU A 2 9.44 -13.55 -10.04
N THR A 3 8.21 -13.88 -10.42
CA THR A 3 7.11 -12.92 -10.49
C THR A 3 6.56 -12.70 -9.08
N THR A 4 6.80 -11.53 -8.50
CA THR A 4 6.11 -11.10 -7.27
C THR A 4 4.60 -11.11 -7.50
N SER A 5 3.87 -11.81 -6.63
CA SER A 5 2.42 -11.92 -6.69
C SER A 5 1.78 -11.06 -5.60
N ILE A 6 0.70 -10.37 -5.95
CA ILE A 6 0.02 -9.42 -5.06
C ILE A 6 -1.41 -9.92 -4.80
N ILE A 7 -1.74 -10.09 -3.52
CA ILE A 7 -3.05 -10.58 -3.05
C ILE A 7 -3.73 -9.51 -2.19
N LEU A 8 -5.04 -9.32 -2.40
CA LEU A 8 -5.89 -8.47 -1.56
C LEU A 8 -6.47 -9.30 -0.42
N TYR A 9 -6.41 -8.78 0.79
CA TYR A 9 -7.11 -9.30 1.96
C TYR A 9 -8.27 -8.36 2.32
N GLU A 10 -9.50 -8.87 2.21
CA GLU A 10 -10.74 -8.12 2.49
C GLU A 10 -11.13 -8.12 3.98
N ILE A 11 -10.13 -8.13 4.87
CA ILE A 11 -10.31 -7.95 6.30
C ILE A 11 -9.79 -6.56 6.69
N LEU A 12 -10.49 -5.91 7.62
CA LEU A 12 -10.15 -4.57 8.06
C LEU A 12 -9.07 -4.61 9.15
N GLN A 13 -7.95 -3.95 8.90
CA GLN A 13 -6.85 -3.80 9.85
C GLN A 13 -6.34 -2.36 9.82
N ASP A 14 -5.75 -1.92 10.93
CA ASP A 14 -4.88 -0.74 10.91
C ASP A 14 -3.61 -1.04 10.12
N TRP A 15 -2.81 -0.02 9.81
CA TRP A 15 -1.64 -0.21 8.94
C TRP A 15 -0.61 -1.19 9.54
N PHE A 16 -0.41 -1.15 10.85
CA PHE A 16 0.56 -2.01 11.54
C PHE A 16 0.06 -3.46 11.65
N GLY A 17 -1.23 -3.65 11.88
CA GLY A 17 -1.91 -4.95 11.88
C GLY A 17 -1.87 -5.59 10.49
N ALA A 18 -2.14 -4.80 9.45
CA ALA A 18 -2.04 -5.24 8.06
C ALA A 18 -0.60 -5.66 7.70
N GLN A 19 0.41 -4.88 8.09
CA GLN A 19 1.82 -5.24 7.93
C GLN A 19 2.18 -6.53 8.66
N THR A 20 1.77 -6.65 9.92
CA THR A 20 2.02 -7.84 10.74
C THR A 20 1.41 -9.07 10.09
N TYR A 21 0.18 -8.96 9.58
CA TYR A 21 -0.50 -10.04 8.87
C TYR A 21 0.30 -10.47 7.64
N CYS A 22 0.68 -9.52 6.77
CA CYS A 22 1.45 -9.83 5.57
C CYS A 22 2.80 -10.48 5.91
N ARG A 23 3.53 -9.99 6.92
CA ARG A 23 4.82 -10.58 7.33
C ARG A 23 4.71 -11.94 8.01
N THR A 24 3.53 -12.25 8.58
CA THR A 24 3.29 -13.55 9.22
C THR A 24 2.98 -14.64 8.19
N SER A 25 2.27 -14.30 7.12
CA SER A 25 1.78 -15.28 6.13
C SER A 25 2.46 -15.19 4.77
N HIS A 26 3.15 -14.09 4.48
CA HIS A 26 3.72 -13.74 3.17
C HIS A 26 5.05 -12.96 3.37
N THR A 27 5.39 -12.08 2.42
CA THR A 27 6.60 -11.25 2.51
C THR A 27 6.36 -9.97 3.30
N ASP A 28 5.55 -9.04 2.79
CA ASP A 28 5.21 -7.75 3.43
C ASP A 28 3.95 -7.16 2.76
N LEU A 29 3.50 -5.99 3.22
CA LEU A 29 2.57 -5.16 2.47
C LEU A 29 3.12 -4.88 1.07
N ALA A 30 2.22 -4.87 0.08
CA ALA A 30 2.61 -4.69 -1.31
C ALA A 30 3.22 -3.31 -1.55
N SER A 31 4.36 -3.29 -2.24
CA SER A 31 4.95 -2.08 -2.80
C SER A 31 4.40 -1.82 -4.21
N ALA A 32 4.30 -0.54 -4.57
CA ALA A 32 3.93 -0.09 -5.91
C ALA A 32 5.17 0.47 -6.65
N ALA A 33 6.33 -0.13 -6.38
CA ALA A 33 7.64 0.37 -6.77
C ALA A 33 7.85 0.37 -8.29
N THR A 34 7.11 -0.46 -9.02
CA THR A 34 7.21 -0.56 -10.48
C THR A 34 5.87 -0.29 -11.19
N THR A 35 5.92 0.15 -12.45
CA THR A 35 4.73 0.29 -13.32
C THR A 35 3.96 -1.03 -13.43
N ALA A 36 4.65 -2.17 -13.41
CA ALA A 36 4.02 -3.49 -13.45
C ALA A 36 3.23 -3.80 -12.17
N GLU A 37 3.74 -3.42 -10.99
CA GLU A 37 3.04 -3.57 -9.72
C GLU A 37 1.89 -2.58 -9.58
N ASN A 38 2.08 -1.34 -10.03
CA ASN A 38 1.00 -0.36 -10.17
C ASN A 38 -0.16 -0.96 -10.97
N ASN A 39 0.11 -1.60 -12.12
CA ASN A 39 -0.92 -2.24 -12.93
C ASN A 39 -1.62 -3.45 -12.26
N LYS A 40 -1.03 -4.04 -11.21
CA LYS A 40 -1.64 -5.14 -10.43
C LYS A 40 -2.50 -4.63 -9.28
N ILE A 41 -2.07 -3.55 -8.63
CA ILE A 41 -2.76 -2.95 -7.48
C ILE A 41 -3.93 -2.08 -7.94
N ILE A 42 -3.73 -1.24 -8.96
CA ILE A 42 -4.68 -0.22 -9.39
C ILE A 42 -6.05 -0.77 -9.82
N PRO A 43 -6.17 -1.82 -10.67
CA PRO A 43 -7.46 -2.30 -11.15
C PRO A 43 -8.31 -2.98 -10.08
N LYS A 44 -7.66 -3.64 -9.10
CA LYS A 44 -8.34 -4.32 -7.99
C LYS A 44 -8.89 -3.35 -6.94
N VAL A 45 -8.38 -2.12 -6.89
CA VAL A 45 -8.86 -1.08 -5.98
C VAL A 45 -10.15 -0.44 -6.45
N ALA A 46 -10.52 -0.51 -7.73
CA ALA A 46 -11.77 0.08 -8.22
C ALA A 46 -13.05 -0.49 -7.57
N SER A 47 -12.96 -1.67 -6.95
CA SER A 47 -14.07 -2.31 -6.21
C SER A 47 -14.03 -2.08 -4.68
N VAL A 48 -13.00 -1.43 -4.13
CA VAL A 48 -12.83 -1.14 -2.69
C VAL A 48 -12.61 0.35 -2.46
N THR A 49 -13.09 0.88 -1.33
CA THR A 49 -12.99 2.32 -1.02
C THR A 49 -11.56 2.80 -0.79
N SER A 50 -10.71 1.99 -0.16
CA SER A 50 -9.28 2.28 0.07
C SER A 50 -8.54 1.06 0.60
N ALA A 51 -7.27 0.87 0.24
CA ALA A 51 -6.46 -0.27 0.71
C ALA A 51 -5.05 0.13 1.16
N TRP A 52 -4.54 -0.48 2.23
CA TRP A 52 -3.16 -0.28 2.69
C TRP A 52 -2.13 -0.90 1.74
N ILE A 53 -1.01 -0.20 1.60
CA ILE A 53 0.20 -0.61 0.88
C ILE A 53 1.44 -0.34 1.74
N GLY A 54 2.56 -0.93 1.36
CA GLY A 54 3.81 -0.91 2.12
C GLY A 54 4.59 0.41 2.02
N LEU A 55 3.96 1.53 1.67
CA LEU A 55 4.65 2.83 1.68
C LEU A 55 4.40 3.51 3.03
N PHE A 56 5.48 3.85 3.72
CA PHE A 56 5.43 4.49 5.04
C PHE A 56 6.35 5.71 5.08
N ARG A 57 6.01 6.67 5.94
CA ARG A 57 6.74 7.94 6.05
C ARG A 57 7.61 8.03 7.31
N ASP A 58 8.91 7.82 7.11
CA ASP A 58 10.00 8.56 7.78
C ASP A 58 10.77 9.43 6.77
N SER A 59 11.03 8.87 5.58
CA SER A 59 11.51 9.57 4.36
C SER A 59 10.71 9.18 3.10
N TRP A 60 9.49 8.65 3.28
CA TRP A 60 8.75 7.86 2.27
C TRP A 60 9.58 6.70 1.72
N THR A 61 9.32 5.50 2.22
CA THR A 61 10.08 4.31 1.86
C THR A 61 9.14 3.11 1.79
N TRP A 62 9.39 2.21 0.86
CA TRP A 62 8.68 0.95 0.81
C TRP A 62 9.15 0.05 1.96
N THR A 63 8.24 -0.76 2.51
CA THR A 63 8.51 -1.68 3.63
C THR A 63 9.45 -2.82 3.25
N ASP A 64 9.59 -3.09 1.94
CA ASP A 64 10.59 -3.99 1.37
C ASP A 64 11.99 -3.36 1.24
N GLY A 65 12.16 -2.09 1.63
CA GLY A 65 13.43 -1.36 1.58
C GLY A 65 13.78 -0.80 0.19
N THR A 66 12.94 -0.98 -0.82
CA THR A 66 13.18 -0.42 -2.15
C THR A 66 12.96 1.09 -2.19
N ILE A 67 13.66 1.76 -3.11
CA ILE A 67 13.57 3.22 -3.28
C ILE A 67 12.28 3.53 -4.06
N PRO A 68 11.37 4.35 -3.52
CA PRO A 68 10.20 4.76 -4.27
C PRO A 68 10.56 5.69 -5.42
N THR A 69 10.28 5.24 -6.64
CA THR A 69 10.38 6.06 -7.86
C THR A 69 8.99 6.25 -8.47
N ASN A 70 8.64 7.48 -8.85
CA ASN A 70 7.41 7.81 -9.58
C ASN A 70 6.10 7.39 -8.89
N ILE A 71 5.97 7.65 -7.58
CA ILE A 71 4.73 7.36 -6.85
C ILE A 71 3.56 8.15 -7.48
N PRO A 72 2.48 7.50 -7.93
CA PRO A 72 1.35 8.16 -8.57
C PRO A 72 0.40 8.75 -7.53
N TRP A 73 0.83 9.82 -6.86
CA TRP A 73 0.04 10.49 -5.82
C TRP A 73 -1.31 11.00 -6.37
N ALA A 74 -2.33 10.94 -5.52
CA ALA A 74 -3.60 11.62 -5.70
C ALA A 74 -3.41 13.13 -5.59
N VAL A 75 -4.36 13.91 -6.12
CA VAL A 75 -4.35 15.36 -5.94
C VAL A 75 -4.36 15.67 -4.44
N PHE A 76 -3.52 16.63 -4.03
CA PHE A 76 -3.31 17.01 -2.62
C PHE A 76 -2.67 15.94 -1.72
N SER A 77 -2.04 14.90 -2.30
CA SER A 77 -1.28 13.88 -1.55
C SER A 77 0.23 13.93 -1.87
N PRO A 78 1.12 13.60 -0.91
CA PRO A 78 0.78 13.29 0.47
C PRO A 78 0.33 14.53 1.26
N ASN A 79 -0.69 14.38 2.11
CA ASN A 79 -1.15 15.41 3.04
C ASN A 79 -0.58 15.15 4.44
N TYR A 80 0.44 15.92 4.82
CA TYR A 80 1.17 15.73 6.08
C TYR A 80 0.34 15.96 7.35
N ALA A 81 -0.86 16.54 7.25
CA ALA A 81 -1.77 16.70 8.37
C ALA A 81 -2.62 15.45 8.67
N VAL A 82 -2.67 14.48 7.75
CA VAL A 82 -3.62 13.35 7.81
C VAL A 82 -3.00 12.08 8.37
N GLY A 83 -1.71 11.83 8.10
CA GLY A 83 -0.96 10.70 8.67
C GLY A 83 0.19 10.21 7.79
N ASN A 84 0.86 9.16 8.26
CA ASN A 84 2.14 8.69 7.68
C ASN A 84 2.03 7.36 6.93
N CYS A 85 0.83 6.78 6.84
CA CYS A 85 0.61 5.45 6.28
C CYS A 85 -0.05 5.56 4.91
N ALA A 86 0.56 4.95 3.89
CA ALA A 86 0.08 5.08 2.53
C ALA A 86 -1.05 4.10 2.21
N THR A 87 -2.01 4.60 1.45
CA THR A 87 -3.16 3.86 0.93
C THR A 87 -3.26 4.07 -0.57
N VAL A 88 -3.90 3.14 -1.28
CA VAL A 88 -4.34 3.36 -2.66
C VAL A 88 -5.84 3.60 -2.68
N ILE A 89 -6.26 4.62 -3.41
CA ILE A 89 -7.67 5.02 -3.61
C ILE A 89 -7.83 5.34 -5.10
N ASN A 90 -8.76 4.67 -5.79
CA ASN A 90 -9.01 4.87 -7.23
C ASN A 90 -7.74 4.83 -8.09
N GLY A 91 -6.82 3.92 -7.77
CA GLY A 91 -5.57 3.76 -8.50
C GLY A 91 -4.50 4.84 -8.25
N ARG A 92 -4.68 5.68 -7.23
CA ARG A 92 -3.72 6.71 -6.83
C ARG A 92 -3.25 6.49 -5.41
N CYS A 93 -1.97 6.78 -5.15
CA CYS A 93 -1.43 6.75 -3.80
C CYS A 93 -1.94 7.97 -3.02
N SER A 94 -2.31 7.75 -1.76
CA SER A 94 -2.64 8.78 -0.78
C SER A 94 -2.12 8.33 0.57
N ASN A 95 -2.39 9.10 1.62
CA ASN A 95 -1.97 8.80 2.97
C ASN A 95 -3.09 9.09 3.97
N GLY A 96 -3.17 8.24 4.99
CA GLY A 96 -4.20 8.27 6.03
C GLY A 96 -3.60 8.19 7.42
N ALA A 97 -4.46 8.34 8.42
CA ALA A 97 -4.11 8.01 9.79
C ALA A 97 -3.81 6.52 9.86
N CYS A 98 -2.66 6.15 10.44
CA CYS A 98 -2.22 4.75 10.48
C CYS A 98 -3.19 3.83 11.25
N SER A 99 -4.04 4.42 12.09
CA SER A 99 -5.10 3.76 12.85
C SER A 99 -6.38 3.49 12.05
N ASP A 100 -6.51 4.02 10.83
CA ASP A 100 -7.68 3.76 9.99
C ASP A 100 -7.79 2.26 9.67
N LEU A 101 -9.00 1.75 9.69
CA LEU A 101 -9.25 0.36 9.34
C LEU A 101 -9.51 0.24 7.84
N LYS A 102 -8.65 -0.50 7.13
CA LYS A 102 -8.74 -0.71 5.69
C LYS A 102 -8.41 -2.15 5.33
N VAL A 103 -8.89 -2.58 4.16
CA VAL A 103 -8.38 -3.79 3.48
C VAL A 103 -6.93 -3.55 3.04
N PHE A 104 -6.18 -4.58 2.68
CA PHE A 104 -4.76 -4.42 2.40
C PHE A 104 -4.20 -5.42 1.39
N TYR A 105 -3.12 -5.02 0.72
CA TYR A 105 -2.40 -5.87 -0.22
C TYR A 105 -1.13 -6.44 0.38
N CYS A 106 -0.88 -7.73 0.21
CA CYS A 106 0.40 -8.37 0.53
C CYS A 106 1.16 -8.77 -0.74
N HIS A 107 2.49 -8.70 -0.68
CA HIS A 107 3.39 -9.45 -1.57
C HIS A 107 3.54 -10.88 -1.04
N THR A 108 3.35 -11.87 -1.91
CA THR A 108 3.59 -13.29 -1.63
C THR A 108 4.90 -13.77 -2.21
#